data_AF-A0A6P0EPC2-F1
#
_entry.id   AF-A0A6P0EPC2-F1
#
_cell.length_a   1.000
_cell.length_b   1.000
_cell.length_c   1.000
_cell.angle_alpha   90.00
_cell.angle_beta   90.00
_cell.angle_gamma   90.00
#
_symmetry.space_group_name_H-M   'P 1'
#
loop_
_entity.id
_entity.type
_entity.pdbx_description
1 polymer ?
#
loop_
_entity_poly.entity_id
_entity_poly.type
_entity_poly.pdbx_seq_one_letter_code
_entity_poly.pdbx_strand_id
1 'polypeptide(L)'
;MSDAQLRRLVDWTVQDPPPEARVGRVLGGVFHAVSAVMTLGADAALGARPASWSVPADPADYLGLGVLELRWPDGAPAEPVEATREAVWVTGPGRPARQLPVATWQVVRAVPGSGSRRPRESTSPWRLDLTDGEVTGSLTGAWLALAWIGHLAGWPEPAAGS
;
A
#
# COMPACT_ATOMS: atom_id res chain seq x y z
N MET A 1 16.57 -2.22 3.33
CA MET A 1 15.78 -3.46 3.54
C MET A 1 15.02 -3.80 2.26
N SER A 2 14.80 -5.09 1.94
CA SER A 2 14.17 -5.57 0.70
C SER A 2 12.74 -6.09 0.91
N ASP A 3 11.96 -6.22 -0.17
CA ASP A 3 10.60 -6.82 -0.22
C ASP A 3 10.47 -8.12 0.60
N ALA A 4 11.43 -9.04 0.50
CA ALA A 4 11.42 -10.30 1.28
C ALA A 4 11.51 -10.08 2.80
N GLN A 5 12.12 -8.99 3.26
CA GLN A 5 12.19 -8.66 4.68
C GLN A 5 10.88 -8.03 5.16
N LEU A 6 10.23 -7.18 4.36
CA LEU A 6 8.93 -6.61 4.71
C LEU A 6 7.85 -7.70 4.85
N ARG A 7 7.86 -8.70 3.96
CA ARG A 7 6.96 -9.85 4.03
C ARG A 7 7.09 -10.67 5.31
N ARG A 8 8.27 -10.71 5.93
CA ARG A 8 8.51 -11.45 7.18
C ARG A 8 8.01 -10.70 8.41
N LEU A 9 7.72 -9.40 8.27
CA LEU A 9 7.26 -8.55 9.35
C LEU A 9 5.73 -8.47 9.43
N VAL A 10 5.03 -8.85 8.36
CA VAL A 10 3.57 -8.87 8.33
C VAL A 10 3.06 -10.27 8.61
N ASP A 11 1.92 -10.36 9.28
CA ASP A 11 1.32 -11.63 9.65
C ASP A 11 0.52 -12.27 8.50
N TRP A 12 0.20 -11.50 7.47
CA TRP A 12 -0.59 -11.99 6.34
C TRP A 12 0.29 -12.78 5.36
N THR A 13 -0.30 -13.81 4.76
CA THR A 13 0.35 -14.64 3.76
C THR A 13 0.61 -13.84 2.48
N VAL A 14 1.88 -13.71 2.09
CA VAL A 14 2.30 -13.06 0.83
C VAL A 14 3.03 -14.06 -0.06
N GLN A 15 2.49 -14.31 -1.24
CA GLN A 15 3.02 -15.28 -2.19
C GLN A 15 4.28 -14.78 -2.89
N ASP A 16 5.21 -15.70 -3.15
CA ASP A 16 6.42 -15.40 -3.88
C ASP A 16 6.15 -15.08 -5.35
N PRO A 17 6.89 -14.12 -5.93
CA PRO A 17 6.81 -13.86 -7.35
C PRO A 17 7.33 -15.08 -8.11
N PRO A 18 6.76 -15.38 -9.29
CA PRO A 18 7.24 -16.48 -10.10
C PRO A 18 8.71 -16.25 -10.49
N PRO A 19 9.46 -17.32 -10.74
CA PRO A 19 10.86 -17.22 -11.15
C PRO A 19 11.04 -16.35 -12.41
N GLU A 20 10.06 -16.30 -13.33
CA GLU A 20 10.15 -15.44 -14.52
C GLU A 20 10.18 -13.94 -14.18
N ALA A 21 9.47 -13.51 -13.13
CA ALA A 21 9.45 -12.11 -12.68
C ALA A 21 10.75 -11.69 -11.97
N ARG A 22 11.52 -12.66 -11.43
CA ARG A 22 12.84 -12.39 -10.82
C ARG A 22 13.90 -12.07 -11.88
N VAL A 23 13.83 -12.72 -13.05
CA VAL A 23 14.79 -12.51 -14.15
C VAL A 23 14.61 -11.14 -14.81
N GLY A 24 13.38 -10.66 -14.96
CA GLY A 24 13.11 -9.32 -15.49
C GLY A 24 13.67 -8.18 -14.62
N ARG A 25 13.72 -8.37 -13.30
CA ARG A 25 14.24 -7.36 -12.35
C ARG A 25 15.77 -7.25 -12.35
N VAL A 26 16.48 -8.34 -12.66
CA VAL A 26 17.95 -8.34 -12.76
C VAL A 26 18.42 -7.72 -14.07
N LEU A 27 17.66 -7.87 -15.16
CA LEU A 27 17.97 -7.23 -16.46
C LEU A 27 17.49 -5.78 -16.56
N GLY A 28 16.43 -5.39 -15.83
CA GLY A 28 15.92 -4.01 -15.79
C GLY A 28 16.75 -3.03 -14.96
N GLY A 29 17.78 -3.49 -14.24
CA GLY A 29 18.63 -2.64 -13.39
C GLY A 29 19.64 -1.75 -14.14
N VAL A 30 19.73 -1.83 -15.47
CA VAL A 30 20.79 -1.15 -16.24
C VAL A 30 20.27 -0.07 -17.21
N PHE A 31 18.96 0.10 -17.41
CA PHE A 31 18.45 1.14 -18.32
C PHE A 31 17.23 1.86 -17.74
N HIS A 32 17.44 3.05 -17.18
CA HIS A 32 16.65 4.26 -17.42
C HIS A 32 17.23 5.43 -16.60
N ALA A 33 18.41 5.89 -17.00
CA ALA A 33 18.78 7.29 -16.86
C ALA A 33 18.62 7.92 -18.23
N VAL A 34 17.79 8.97 -18.32
CA VAL A 34 17.90 10.16 -19.18
C VAL A 34 16.50 10.75 -19.45
N SER A 35 16.35 11.97 -18.94
CA SER A 35 15.51 13.08 -19.41
C SER A 35 13.99 13.05 -19.23
N ALA A 36 13.54 13.74 -18.17
CA ALA A 36 12.68 14.92 -18.35
C ALA A 36 12.86 15.89 -17.17
N VAL A 37 13.65 16.94 -17.37
CA VAL A 37 13.56 18.17 -16.57
C VAL A 37 12.87 19.18 -17.47
N MET A 38 11.69 19.67 -17.05
CA MET A 38 11.41 21.10 -16.87
C MET A 38 9.98 21.28 -16.32
N THR A 39 9.94 21.70 -15.05
CA THR A 39 9.03 22.69 -14.45
C THR A 39 7.51 22.50 -14.55
N LEU A 40 6.90 21.89 -13.53
CA LEU A 40 5.84 22.51 -12.71
C LEU A 40 5.48 21.60 -11.52
N GLY A 41 5.54 22.16 -10.29
CA GLY A 41 4.85 21.64 -9.11
C GLY A 41 5.50 20.43 -8.41
N ALA A 42 6.08 20.68 -7.23
CA ALA A 42 6.55 19.64 -6.31
C ALA A 42 5.44 18.71 -5.77
N ASP A 43 4.19 18.84 -6.23
CA ASP A 43 3.00 18.16 -5.70
C ASP A 43 2.37 17.08 -6.61
N ALA A 44 2.91 16.84 -7.81
CA ALA A 44 2.39 15.80 -8.71
C ALA A 44 3.09 14.44 -8.58
N ALA A 45 4.18 14.36 -7.81
CA ALA A 45 5.07 13.20 -7.80
C ALA A 45 4.65 12.04 -6.88
N LEU A 46 3.54 12.16 -6.14
CA LEU A 46 3.06 11.12 -5.23
C LEU A 46 2.13 10.10 -5.90
N GLY A 47 1.44 10.47 -6.98
CA GLY A 47 0.38 9.64 -7.58
C GLY A 47 0.83 8.42 -8.37
N ALA A 48 2.13 8.24 -8.64
CA ALA A 48 2.61 7.17 -9.52
C ALA A 48 3.97 6.59 -9.13
N ARG A 49 4.37 6.68 -7.85
CA ARG A 49 5.63 6.05 -7.43
C ARG A 49 5.42 4.54 -7.32
N PRO A 50 6.16 3.72 -8.09
CA PRO A 50 6.14 2.29 -7.89
C PRO A 50 6.64 1.98 -6.48
N ALA A 51 6.05 0.98 -5.84
CA ALA A 51 6.47 0.55 -4.51
C ALA A 51 7.95 0.14 -4.52
N SER A 52 8.75 0.79 -3.68
CA SER A 52 10.17 0.45 -3.49
C SER A 52 10.34 -0.70 -2.51
N TRP A 53 9.34 -0.96 -1.66
CA TRP A 53 9.36 -1.97 -0.59
C TRP A 53 10.54 -1.80 0.37
N SER A 54 11.04 -0.58 0.48
CA SER A 54 12.16 -0.22 1.35
C SER A 54 11.63 0.16 2.72
N VAL A 55 12.16 -0.49 3.76
CA VAL A 55 11.97 -0.04 5.13
C VAL A 55 13.08 0.96 5.46
N PRO A 56 12.73 2.21 5.80
CA PRO A 56 13.70 3.21 6.21
C PRO A 56 14.31 2.85 7.57
N ALA A 57 15.51 3.40 7.84
CA ALA A 57 16.22 3.16 9.09
C ALA A 57 15.54 3.89 10.26
N ASP A 58 15.04 5.10 10.01
CA ASP A 58 14.23 5.86 10.96
C ASP A 58 12.80 5.27 10.98
N PRO A 59 12.25 4.90 12.16
CA PRO A 59 10.88 4.42 12.27
C PRO A 59 9.81 5.47 11.92
N ALA A 60 10.14 6.76 11.97
CA ALA A 60 9.24 7.86 11.64
C ALA A 60 9.19 8.16 10.13
N ASP A 61 10.12 7.61 9.34
CA ASP A 61 10.12 7.78 7.89
C ASP A 61 9.03 6.94 7.21
N TYR A 62 8.44 7.49 6.14
CA TYR A 62 7.44 6.79 5.34
C TYR A 62 8.04 5.63 4.55
N LEU A 63 7.32 4.51 4.54
CA LEU A 63 7.65 3.36 3.72
C LEU A 63 7.21 3.58 2.27
N GLY A 64 8.03 3.14 1.33
CA GLY A 64 7.67 3.13 -0.10
C GLY A 64 6.75 1.97 -0.46
N LEU A 65 5.51 1.99 0.06
CA LEU A 65 4.48 0.97 -0.15
C LEU A 65 3.77 1.06 -1.52
N GLY A 66 4.07 2.09 -2.31
CA GLY A 66 3.40 2.39 -3.56
C GLY A 66 2.07 3.11 -3.33
N VAL A 67 1.17 3.01 -4.31
CA VAL A 67 -0.11 3.70 -4.26
C VAL A 67 -1.06 2.98 -3.28
N LEU A 68 -1.50 3.72 -2.27
CA LEU A 68 -2.54 3.36 -1.32
C LEU A 68 -3.57 4.49 -1.29
N GLU A 69 -4.86 4.15 -1.40
CA GLU A 69 -5.92 5.15 -1.42
C GLU A 69 -7.02 4.79 -0.42
N LEU A 70 -7.45 5.77 0.37
CA LEU A 70 -8.58 5.68 1.28
C LEU A 70 -9.77 6.45 0.73
N ARG A 71 -10.97 5.87 0.82
CA ARG A 71 -12.25 6.57 0.69
C ARG A 71 -12.99 6.43 2.01
N TRP A 72 -13.13 7.52 2.74
CA TRP A 72 -13.76 7.52 4.06
C TRP A 72 -14.54 8.83 4.30
N PRO A 73 -15.88 8.78 4.45
CA PRO A 73 -16.77 7.61 4.28
C PRO A 73 -16.79 7.08 2.84
N ASP A 74 -17.51 5.98 2.61
CA ASP A 74 -17.75 5.46 1.25
C ASP A 74 -18.39 6.54 0.36
N GLY A 75 -17.97 6.58 -0.92
CA GLY A 75 -18.35 7.64 -1.85
C GLY A 75 -17.57 8.96 -1.72
N ALA A 76 -16.76 9.15 -0.67
CA ALA A 76 -15.87 10.29 -0.56
C ALA A 76 -14.75 10.25 -1.64
N PRO A 77 -14.13 11.41 -1.95
CA PRO A 77 -12.93 11.45 -2.77
C PRO A 77 -11.84 10.52 -2.22
N ALA A 78 -11.05 9.92 -3.12
CA ALA A 78 -9.90 9.13 -2.73
C ALA A 78 -8.81 10.03 -2.14
N GLU A 79 -8.24 9.60 -1.03
CA GLU A 79 -7.17 10.28 -0.32
C GLU A 79 -5.92 9.39 -0.31
N PRO A 80 -4.73 9.90 -0.65
CA PRO A 80 -3.52 9.11 -0.61
C PRO A 80 -3.18 8.75 0.84
N VAL A 81 -2.73 7.51 1.03
CA VAL A 81 -2.33 6.97 2.33
C VAL A 81 -0.85 6.62 2.30
N GLU A 82 -0.16 7.00 3.37
CA GLU A 82 1.22 6.61 3.62
C GLU A 82 1.32 5.94 5.00
N ALA A 83 2.33 5.12 5.21
CA ALA A 83 2.57 4.48 6.50
C ALA A 83 4.04 4.57 6.88
N THR A 84 4.28 4.75 8.17
CA THR A 84 5.58 4.60 8.81
C THR A 84 5.67 3.21 9.45
N ARG A 85 6.67 2.98 10.30
CA ARG A 85 6.74 1.74 11.10
C ARG A 85 5.76 1.69 12.27
N GLU A 86 5.11 2.81 12.58
CA GLU A 86 4.32 2.96 13.80
C GLU A 86 2.91 3.50 13.54
N ALA A 87 2.70 4.18 12.40
CA ALA A 87 1.46 4.89 12.14
C ALA A 87 1.09 4.94 10.65
N VAL A 88 -0.18 5.20 10.38
CA VAL A 88 -0.75 5.36 9.05
C VAL A 88 -1.35 6.76 8.94
N TRP A 89 -1.16 7.41 7.79
CA TRP A 89 -1.47 8.81 7.57
C TRP A 89 -2.20 9.02 6.25
N VAL A 90 -3.12 9.97 6.21
CA VAL A 90 -3.62 10.56 4.96
C VAL A 90 -2.79 11.78 4.62
N THR A 91 -2.27 11.86 3.39
CA THR A 91 -1.31 12.89 2.94
C THR A 91 -1.81 13.65 1.70
N GLY A 92 -3.09 14.05 1.73
CA GLY A 92 -3.72 14.76 0.60
C GLY A 92 -3.24 16.22 0.41
N PRO A 93 -3.30 16.76 -0.82
CA PRO A 93 -2.86 18.11 -1.12
C PRO A 93 -3.72 19.17 -0.41
N GLY A 94 -3.09 20.27 0.00
CA GLY A 94 -3.77 21.45 0.55
C GLY A 94 -4.22 21.32 2.01
N ARG A 95 -3.77 20.29 2.74
CA ARG A 95 -4.07 20.09 4.16
C ARG A 95 -2.92 19.40 4.90
N PRO A 96 -2.80 19.58 6.22
CA PRO A 96 -1.82 18.84 7.01
C PRO A 96 -2.10 17.33 6.96
N ALA A 97 -1.02 16.54 7.02
CA ALA A 97 -1.13 15.10 7.15
C ALA A 97 -1.93 14.74 8.42
N ARG A 98 -2.81 13.76 8.31
CA ARG A 98 -3.70 13.34 9.40
C ARG A 98 -3.49 11.86 9.69
N GLN A 99 -3.19 11.53 10.95
CA GLN A 99 -3.06 10.14 11.38
C GLN A 99 -4.42 9.44 11.33
N LEU A 100 -4.43 8.21 10.83
CA LEU A 100 -5.62 7.36 10.79
C LEU A 100 -5.67 6.44 12.02
N PRO A 101 -6.83 6.31 12.68
CA PRO A 101 -7.01 5.42 13.83
C PRO A 101 -7.28 3.98 13.38
N VAL A 102 -6.41 3.42 12.53
CA VAL A 102 -6.64 2.12 11.86
C VAL A 102 -6.86 0.94 12.82
N ALA A 103 -6.29 0.98 14.02
CA ALA A 103 -6.49 -0.04 15.06
C ALA A 103 -7.93 -0.08 15.62
N THR A 104 -8.72 0.98 15.41
CA THR A 104 -10.13 1.02 15.81
C THR A 104 -11.07 0.54 14.71
N TRP A 105 -10.55 0.34 13.50
CA TRP A 105 -11.32 -0.10 12.34
C TRP A 105 -11.31 -1.62 12.22
N GLN A 106 -12.30 -2.13 11.49
CA GLN A 106 -12.48 -3.54 11.21
C GLN A 106 -12.59 -3.77 9.70
N VAL A 107 -11.94 -4.81 9.21
CA VAL A 107 -12.11 -5.28 7.83
C VAL A 107 -13.40 -6.08 7.73
N VAL A 108 -14.39 -5.57 6.98
CA VAL A 108 -15.68 -6.25 6.78
C VAL A 108 -15.71 -7.06 5.48
N ARG A 109 -14.92 -6.66 4.49
CA ARG A 109 -14.78 -7.38 3.23
C ARG A 109 -13.40 -7.15 2.64
N ALA A 110 -12.84 -8.16 1.98
CA ALA A 110 -11.61 -8.03 1.20
C ALA A 110 -11.82 -8.63 -0.18
N VAL A 111 -11.60 -7.83 -1.22
CA VAL A 111 -11.84 -8.21 -2.61
C VAL A 111 -10.54 -8.04 -3.41
N PRO A 112 -10.03 -9.11 -4.05
CA PRO A 112 -8.91 -8.97 -4.95
C PRO A 112 -9.31 -8.16 -6.19
N GLY A 113 -8.40 -7.34 -6.70
CA GLY A 113 -8.59 -6.63 -7.96
C GLY A 113 -8.78 -7.61 -9.13
N SER A 114 -9.54 -7.18 -10.13
CA SER A 114 -9.88 -8.01 -11.27
C SER A 114 -8.64 -8.46 -12.05
N GLY A 115 -8.66 -9.70 -12.55
CA GLY A 115 -7.62 -10.24 -13.43
C GLY A 115 -6.36 -10.77 -12.74
N SER A 116 -6.23 -10.67 -11.40
CA SER A 116 -5.11 -11.30 -10.71
C SER A 116 -5.31 -12.82 -10.59
N ARG A 117 -4.49 -13.59 -11.31
CA ARG A 117 -4.42 -15.05 -11.16
C ARG A 117 -3.81 -15.48 -9.82
N ARG A 118 -3.12 -14.56 -9.14
CA ARG A 118 -2.40 -14.78 -7.88
C ARG A 118 -2.64 -13.60 -6.95
N PRO A 119 -3.82 -13.54 -6.35
CA PRO A 119 -4.25 -12.36 -5.64
C PRO A 119 -3.34 -12.04 -4.44
N ARG A 120 -2.71 -13.03 -3.79
CA ARG A 120 -1.84 -12.78 -2.63
C ARG A 120 -0.36 -12.47 -2.97
N GLU A 121 -0.01 -12.17 -4.22
CA GLU A 121 1.33 -11.65 -4.55
C GLU A 121 1.51 -10.20 -4.08
N SER A 122 2.74 -9.78 -3.75
CA SER A 122 2.99 -8.47 -3.10
C SER A 122 2.36 -7.27 -3.80
N THR A 123 2.42 -7.25 -5.14
CA THR A 123 1.94 -6.14 -5.97
C THR A 123 0.51 -6.32 -6.45
N SER A 124 -0.14 -7.45 -6.15
CA SER A 124 -1.51 -7.69 -6.59
C SER A 124 -2.46 -6.68 -5.96
N PRO A 125 -3.31 -6.02 -6.75
CA PRO A 125 -4.23 -5.01 -6.23
C PRO A 125 -5.34 -5.67 -5.41
N TRP A 126 -5.75 -5.01 -4.33
CA TRP A 126 -6.88 -5.38 -3.49
C TRP A 126 -7.64 -4.15 -3.03
N ARG A 127 -8.90 -4.39 -2.63
CA ARG A 127 -9.75 -3.48 -1.91
C ARG A 127 -10.15 -4.12 -0.58
N LEU A 128 -9.97 -3.40 0.51
CA LEU A 128 -10.56 -3.71 1.81
C LEU A 128 -11.71 -2.76 2.05
N ASP A 129 -12.90 -3.28 2.34
CA ASP A 129 -13.97 -2.49 2.93
C ASP A 129 -13.80 -2.51 4.44
N LEU A 130 -13.84 -1.32 5.04
CA LEU A 130 -13.52 -1.08 6.44
C LEU A 130 -14.72 -0.43 7.13
N THR A 131 -14.85 -0.64 8.44
CA THR A 131 -15.81 0.08 9.29
C THR A 131 -15.21 0.44 10.65
N ASP A 132 -15.63 1.55 11.25
CA ASP A 132 -15.38 1.88 12.66
C ASP A 132 -16.57 1.54 13.57
N GLY A 133 -17.60 0.90 13.02
CA GLY A 133 -18.86 0.58 13.70
C GLY A 133 -19.99 1.58 13.41
N GLU A 134 -19.68 2.78 12.91
CA GLU A 134 -20.66 3.80 12.55
C GLU A 134 -20.64 4.10 11.05
N VAL A 135 -19.44 4.20 10.49
CA VAL A 135 -19.17 4.57 9.11
C VAL A 135 -18.45 3.44 8.42
N THR A 136 -18.71 3.30 7.12
CA THR A 136 -17.97 2.41 6.23
C THR A 136 -17.15 3.20 5.23
N GLY A 137 -16.07 2.61 4.75
CA GLY A 137 -15.26 3.12 3.66
C GLY A 137 -14.39 2.04 3.06
N SER A 138 -13.46 2.43 2.19
CA SER A 138 -12.60 1.47 1.50
C SER A 138 -11.14 1.90 1.45
N LEU A 139 -10.24 0.96 1.62
CA LEU A 139 -8.80 1.12 1.43
C LEU A 139 -8.34 0.23 0.27
N THR A 140 -7.73 0.84 -0.74
CA THR A 140 -7.22 0.14 -1.92
C THR A 140 -5.71 0.25 -2.01
N GLY A 141 -5.08 -0.82 -2.50
CA GLY A 141 -3.63 -0.84 -2.72
C GLY A 141 -3.11 -2.22 -3.04
N ALA A 142 -1.79 -2.34 -3.10
CA ALA A 142 -1.13 -3.63 -3.27
C ALA A 142 -1.28 -4.52 -2.02
N TRP A 143 -1.37 -5.84 -2.20
CA TRP A 143 -1.58 -6.79 -1.11
C TRP A 143 -0.57 -6.63 0.03
N LEU A 144 0.72 -6.46 -0.30
CA LEU A 144 1.75 -6.28 0.73
C LEU A 144 1.63 -4.95 1.49
N ALA A 145 1.20 -3.89 0.80
CA ALA A 145 0.97 -2.60 1.42
C ALA A 145 -0.22 -2.65 2.40
N LEU A 146 -1.29 -3.35 2.02
CA LEU A 146 -2.45 -3.58 2.88
C LEU A 146 -2.12 -4.50 4.05
N ALA A 147 -1.29 -5.54 3.83
CA ALA A 147 -0.80 -6.40 4.90
C ALA A 147 0.03 -5.63 5.94
N TRP A 148 0.82 -4.65 5.50
CA TRP A 148 1.56 -3.77 6.40
C TRP A 148 0.62 -2.95 7.29
N ILE A 149 -0.40 -2.34 6.69
CA ILE A 149 -1.42 -1.59 7.45
C ILE A 149 -2.17 -2.52 8.40
N GLY A 150 -2.53 -3.72 7.94
CA GLY A 150 -3.17 -4.74 8.76
C GLY A 150 -2.33 -5.16 9.96
N HIS A 151 -1.02 -5.31 9.79
CA HIS A 151 -0.09 -5.58 10.88
C HIS A 151 -0.09 -4.44 11.92
N LEU A 152 0.03 -3.18 11.48
CA LEU A 152 -0.02 -2.02 12.38
C LEU A 152 -1.36 -1.88 13.11
N ALA A 153 -2.45 -2.26 12.44
CA ALA A 153 -3.79 -2.19 12.98
C ALA A 153 -4.20 -3.41 13.83
N GLY A 154 -3.38 -4.47 13.84
CA GLY A 154 -3.73 -5.74 14.49
C GLY A 154 -4.87 -6.49 13.80
N TRP A 155 -5.10 -6.26 12.51
CA TRP A 155 -6.15 -6.93 11.75
C TRP A 155 -5.77 -8.38 11.42
N PRO A 156 -6.71 -9.34 11.58
CA PRO A 156 -6.49 -10.68 11.08
C PRO A 156 -6.35 -10.68 9.56
N GLU A 157 -5.64 -11.68 9.02
CA GLU A 157 -5.57 -11.86 7.58
C GLU A 157 -6.97 -12.09 7.00
N PRO A 158 -7.44 -11.28 6.04
CA PRO A 158 -8.76 -11.45 5.51
C PRO A 158 -8.85 -12.70 4.62
N ALA A 159 -9.98 -13.40 4.76
CA ALA A 159 -10.37 -14.40 3.79
C ALA A 159 -10.59 -13.71 2.43
N ALA A 160 -10.28 -14.40 1.33
CA ALA A 160 -10.62 -13.88 0.02
C ALA A 160 -12.16 -13.86 -0.08
N GLY A 161 -12.74 -12.66 -0.07
CA GLY A 161 -14.17 -12.48 -0.24
C GLY A 161 -14.54 -12.74 -1.70
N SER A 162 -15.52 -13.62 -1.90
CA SER A 162 -16.19 -13.81 -3.20
C SER A 162 -17.11 -12.65 -3.56
#